data_AF-A0A1I0CHA8-F1
#
_entry.id   AF-A0A1I0CHA8-F1
#
_cell.length_a   1.000
_cell.length_b   1.000
_cell.length_c   1.000
_cell.angle_alpha   90.00
_cell.angle_beta   90.00
_cell.angle_gamma   90.00
#
_symmetry.space_group_name_H-M   'P 1'
#
loop_
_entity.id
_entity.type
_entity.pdbx_description
1 polymer ?
#
loop_
_entity_poly.entity_id
_entity_poly.type
_entity_poly.pdbx_seq_one_letter_code
_entity_poly.pdbx_strand_id
1 'polypeptide(L)'
;MDKMKLSFENKIIKNNFIVLKCDFDYQSYKTYLSKTLQLKKIIMEYDNLFDEAYIKIFNRVRDSITRAWRTYEKGDIRSAGNIIYNLLFSNKYLGHTLCTEFEKNNFVNTLYRGRIINDHSVIGSIDEFILQIFHIPFDKRNLVANERYSISGFPCLYLANSIDGVKAELEITELSHNFFIGDFKVNNSIKYFDLTPTFLKNLNQLSVTKIKVAMLKLLLLMACSIRVNKKKSNYCSNYVIPQLVTASIASKAKYNYRCIKYLSIKSYLNNKIDYNYVFIPEFQKDSLHDTKLLKMFDITPNEDYNIFVKTKETVVI
;
A
#
# COMPACT_ATOMS: atom_id res chain seq x y z
N MET A 1 -27.30 21.90 5.44
CA MET A 1 -26.54 20.65 5.28
C MET A 1 -25.10 20.92 4.80
N ASP A 2 -24.89 21.74 3.77
CA ASP A 2 -23.56 21.88 3.13
C ASP A 2 -22.51 22.61 3.99
N LYS A 3 -22.89 23.68 4.71
CA LYS A 3 -22.00 24.35 5.67
C LYS A 3 -21.47 23.40 6.74
N MET A 4 -22.32 22.48 7.21
CA MET A 4 -21.94 21.47 8.21
C MET A 4 -20.95 20.46 7.64
N LYS A 5 -21.20 19.94 6.43
CA LYS A 5 -20.26 19.00 5.79
C LYS A 5 -18.91 19.66 5.47
N LEU A 6 -18.91 20.93 5.05
CA LEU A 6 -17.69 21.71 4.85
C LEU A 6 -16.92 21.89 6.16
N SER A 7 -17.62 22.22 7.25
CA SER A 7 -17.02 22.28 8.58
C SER A 7 -16.40 20.93 9.01
N PHE A 8 -17.10 19.82 8.74
CA PHE A 8 -16.60 18.48 9.01
C PHE A 8 -15.34 18.16 8.20
N GLU A 9 -15.34 18.40 6.89
CA GLU A 9 -14.19 18.20 6.01
C GLU A 9 -12.97 18.99 6.51
N ASN A 10 -13.15 20.27 6.87
CA ASN A 10 -12.08 21.10 7.41
C ASN A 10 -11.48 20.50 8.69
N LYS A 11 -12.29 19.92 9.58
CA LYS A 11 -11.78 19.21 10.77
C LYS A 11 -11.01 17.95 10.40
N ILE A 12 -11.47 17.17 9.42
CA ILE A 12 -10.76 15.97 8.96
C ILE A 12 -9.39 16.33 8.37
N ILE A 13 -9.33 17.35 7.52
CA ILE A 13 -8.09 17.84 6.90
C ILE A 13 -7.12 18.35 7.98
N LYS A 14 -7.59 19.21 8.90
CA LYS A 14 -6.76 19.82 9.96
C LYS A 14 -6.09 18.80 10.87
N ASN A 15 -6.73 17.66 11.15
CA ASN A 15 -6.22 16.67 12.10
C ASN A 15 -5.26 15.63 11.49
N ASN A 16 -5.10 15.64 10.16
CA ASN A 16 -4.21 14.78 9.37
C ASN A 16 -4.27 13.29 9.77
N PHE A 17 -5.31 12.61 9.33
CA PHE A 17 -5.50 11.17 9.56
C PHE A 17 -4.87 10.28 8.47
N ILE A 18 -4.17 10.87 7.49
CA ILE A 18 -3.67 10.12 6.32
C ILE A 18 -2.41 9.33 6.66
N VAL A 19 -1.42 9.99 7.26
CA VAL A 19 -0.16 9.36 7.69
C VAL A 19 0.03 9.58 9.18
N LEU A 20 0.01 8.49 9.95
CA LEU A 20 0.30 8.55 11.37
C LEU A 20 1.81 8.45 11.60
N LYS A 21 2.33 9.15 12.60
CA LYS A 21 3.76 9.15 12.92
C LYS A 21 3.98 8.65 14.35
N CYS A 22 4.98 7.80 14.52
CA CYS A 22 5.54 7.45 15.81
C CYS A 22 7.05 7.31 15.71
N ASP A 23 7.74 7.42 16.84
CA ASP A 23 9.20 7.35 16.85
C ASP A 23 9.69 5.92 16.81
N PHE A 24 9.01 5.03 17.53
CA PHE A 24 9.39 3.64 17.68
C PHE A 24 8.28 2.70 17.23
N ASP A 25 8.70 1.52 16.77
CA ASP A 25 7.80 0.54 16.18
C ASP A 25 6.72 0.04 17.16
N TYR A 26 7.10 -0.23 18.42
CA TYR A 26 6.18 -0.67 19.47
C TYR A 26 5.07 0.35 19.80
N GLN A 27 5.21 1.61 19.34
CA GLN A 27 4.21 2.65 19.54
C GLN A 27 3.10 2.60 18.49
N SER A 28 3.28 1.88 17.38
CA SER A 28 2.37 1.86 16.21
C SER A 28 0.91 1.60 16.60
N TYR A 29 0.67 0.55 17.39
CA TYR A 29 -0.67 0.21 17.88
C TYR A 29 -1.29 1.32 18.72
N LYS A 30 -0.53 1.90 19.66
CA LYS A 30 -1.01 2.99 20.55
C LYS A 30 -1.31 4.26 19.75
N THR A 31 -0.47 4.58 18.77
CA THR A 31 -0.66 5.72 17.86
C THR A 31 -1.93 5.57 17.04
N TYR A 32 -2.17 4.38 16.46
CA TYR A 32 -3.43 4.08 15.78
C TYR A 32 -4.64 4.25 16.72
N LEU A 33 -4.60 3.64 17.91
CA LEU A 33 -5.69 3.72 18.88
C LEU A 33 -6.01 5.18 19.26
N SER A 34 -4.99 5.97 19.63
CA SER A 34 -5.15 7.38 19.99
C SER A 34 -5.80 8.19 18.86
N LYS A 35 -5.33 8.00 17.62
CA LYS A 35 -5.87 8.72 16.46
C LYS A 35 -7.29 8.29 16.09
N THR A 36 -7.65 7.02 16.23
CA THR A 36 -9.04 6.57 16.00
C THR A 36 -10.00 7.06 17.08
N LEU A 37 -9.54 7.24 18.32
CA LEU A 37 -10.32 7.89 19.38
C LEU A 37 -10.52 9.39 19.08
N GLN A 38 -9.50 10.07 18.59
CA GLN A 38 -9.62 11.45 18.12
C GLN A 38 -10.63 11.57 16.98
N LEU A 39 -10.57 10.68 15.98
CA LEU A 39 -11.55 10.64 14.89
C LEU A 39 -12.97 10.39 15.39
N LYS A 40 -13.14 9.45 16.33
CA LYS A 40 -14.44 9.18 16.96
C LYS A 40 -15.01 10.42 17.64
N LYS A 41 -14.19 11.16 18.39
CA LYS A 41 -14.60 12.40 19.07
C LYS A 41 -15.14 13.41 18.05
N ILE A 42 -14.41 13.62 16.94
CA ILE A 42 -14.86 14.51 15.86
C ILE A 42 -16.18 14.02 15.28
N ILE A 43 -16.31 12.72 14.95
CA ILE A 43 -17.55 12.15 14.38
C ILE A 43 -18.75 12.39 15.31
N MET A 44 -18.57 12.24 16.63
CA MET A 44 -19.64 12.45 17.62
C MET A 44 -20.10 13.91 17.74
N GLU A 45 -19.30 14.88 17.29
CA GLU A 45 -19.70 16.30 17.23
C GLU A 45 -20.67 16.58 16.05
N TYR A 46 -20.88 15.63 15.14
CA TYR A 46 -21.72 15.76 13.94
C TYR A 46 -22.79 14.66 13.92
N ASP A 47 -23.58 14.56 14.98
CA ASP A 47 -24.70 13.60 15.14
C ASP A 47 -25.69 13.58 13.95
N ASN A 48 -25.94 14.73 13.32
CA ASN A 48 -26.73 14.89 12.11
C ASN A 48 -26.18 14.10 10.90
N LEU A 49 -24.87 13.85 10.87
CA LEU A 49 -24.21 13.00 9.88
C LEU A 49 -24.02 11.56 10.38
N PHE A 50 -23.93 11.37 11.69
CA PHE A 50 -23.45 10.15 12.33
C PHE A 50 -24.31 9.78 13.55
N ASP A 51 -25.45 9.16 13.28
CA ASP A 51 -26.34 8.59 14.30
C ASP A 51 -25.67 7.50 15.16
N GLU A 52 -26.34 7.15 16.27
CA GLU A 52 -25.85 6.14 17.22
C GLU A 52 -25.61 4.76 16.57
N ALA A 53 -26.43 4.37 15.59
CA ALA A 53 -26.26 3.12 14.86
C ALA A 53 -24.95 3.13 14.05
N TYR A 54 -24.62 4.25 13.41
CA TYR A 54 -23.35 4.43 12.72
C TYR A 54 -22.16 4.38 13.70
N ILE A 55 -22.28 4.98 14.90
CA ILE A 55 -21.22 4.91 15.91
C ILE A 55 -20.94 3.46 16.33
N LYS A 56 -21.97 2.61 16.45
CA LYS A 56 -21.82 1.17 16.70
C LYS A 56 -21.05 0.47 15.58
N ILE A 57 -21.39 0.78 14.31
CA ILE A 57 -20.69 0.25 13.11
C ILE A 57 -19.22 0.69 13.10
N PHE A 58 -18.95 1.98 13.33
CA PHE A 58 -17.60 2.54 13.40
C PHE A 58 -16.75 1.83 14.46
N ASN A 59 -17.28 1.65 15.67
CA ASN A 59 -16.57 0.92 16.74
C ASN A 59 -16.32 -0.53 16.33
N ARG A 60 -17.28 -1.23 15.70
CA ARG A 60 -17.08 -2.62 15.24
C ARG A 60 -15.93 -2.75 14.23
N VAL A 61 -15.79 -1.82 13.29
CA VAL A 61 -14.66 -1.79 12.33
C VAL A 61 -13.35 -1.54 13.07
N ARG A 62 -13.29 -0.47 13.87
CA ARG A 62 -12.10 -0.10 14.65
C ARG A 62 -11.65 -1.26 15.55
N ASP A 63 -12.58 -1.88 16.26
CA ASP A 63 -12.32 -2.95 17.22
C ASP A 63 -11.93 -4.25 16.53
N SER A 64 -12.34 -4.47 15.27
CA SER A 64 -11.85 -5.61 14.48
C SER A 64 -10.38 -5.40 14.10
N ILE A 65 -9.99 -4.20 13.69
CA ILE A 65 -8.60 -3.87 13.36
C ILE A 65 -7.71 -3.97 14.61
N THR A 66 -8.11 -3.39 15.74
CA THR A 66 -7.32 -3.46 16.99
C THR A 66 -7.21 -4.88 17.53
N ARG A 67 -8.28 -5.68 17.45
CA ARG A 67 -8.24 -7.10 17.84
C ARG A 67 -7.31 -7.90 16.95
N ALA A 68 -7.38 -7.74 15.62
CA ALA A 68 -6.47 -8.43 14.71
C ALA A 68 -5.00 -8.14 15.05
N TRP A 69 -4.68 -6.86 15.28
CA TRP A 69 -3.33 -6.43 15.66
C TRP A 69 -2.86 -7.12 16.94
N ARG A 70 -3.65 -7.04 18.02
CA ARG A 70 -3.30 -7.66 19.31
C ARG A 70 -3.23 -9.19 19.25
N THR A 71 -4.10 -9.81 18.47
CA THR A 71 -4.10 -11.27 18.26
C THR A 71 -2.82 -11.70 17.53
N TYR A 72 -2.36 -10.92 16.55
CA TYR A 72 -1.07 -11.13 15.90
C TYR A 72 0.09 -11.00 16.89
N GLU A 73 0.11 -9.95 17.71
CA GLU A 73 1.18 -9.73 18.71
C GLU A 73 1.25 -10.84 19.79
N LYS A 74 0.17 -11.61 19.97
CA LYS A 74 0.15 -12.82 20.81
C LYS A 74 0.67 -14.08 20.12
N GLY A 75 1.05 -14.00 18.84
CA GLY A 75 1.50 -15.12 18.03
C GLY A 75 0.38 -15.89 17.29
N ASP A 76 -0.89 -15.52 17.46
CA ASP A 76 -2.00 -16.19 16.75
C ASP A 76 -2.27 -15.51 15.39
N ILE A 77 -1.33 -15.73 14.47
CA ILE A 77 -1.36 -15.15 13.12
C ILE A 77 -2.61 -15.61 12.35
N ARG A 78 -3.02 -16.87 12.53
CA ARG A 78 -4.19 -17.45 11.85
C ARG A 78 -5.47 -16.70 12.22
N SER A 79 -5.73 -16.52 13.52
CA SER A 79 -6.94 -15.81 13.96
C SER A 79 -6.88 -14.32 13.60
N ALA A 80 -5.69 -13.69 13.67
CA ALA A 80 -5.51 -12.31 13.23
C ALA A 80 -5.87 -12.14 11.74
N GLY A 81 -5.40 -13.06 10.88
CA GLY A 81 -5.77 -13.12 9.48
C GLY A 81 -7.26 -13.30 9.27
N ASN A 82 -7.89 -14.24 9.98
CA ASN A 82 -9.34 -14.47 9.90
C ASN A 82 -10.16 -13.22 10.29
N ILE A 83 -9.70 -12.45 11.28
CA ILE A 83 -10.38 -11.20 11.68
C ILE A 83 -10.34 -10.18 10.53
N ILE A 84 -9.19 -9.95 9.90
CA ILE A 84 -9.06 -9.00 8.78
C ILE A 84 -9.80 -9.49 7.54
N TYR A 85 -9.70 -10.78 7.24
CA TYR A 85 -10.48 -11.40 6.16
C TYR A 85 -11.98 -11.19 6.35
N ASN A 86 -12.51 -11.45 7.55
CA ASN A 86 -13.92 -11.26 7.85
C ASN A 86 -14.34 -9.79 7.83
N LEU A 87 -13.48 -8.88 8.30
CA LEU A 87 -13.68 -7.44 8.21
C LEU A 87 -13.84 -7.00 6.74
N LEU A 88 -12.99 -7.49 5.83
CA LEU A 88 -12.98 -7.07 4.44
C LEU A 88 -14.10 -7.73 3.63
N PHE A 89 -14.27 -9.06 3.77
CA PHE A 89 -14.98 -9.87 2.78
C PHE A 89 -16.28 -10.53 3.28
N SER A 90 -16.50 -10.61 4.60
CA SER A 90 -17.62 -11.37 5.17
C SER A 90 -18.65 -10.46 5.85
N ASN A 91 -18.18 -9.56 6.71
CA ASN A 91 -19.03 -8.66 7.46
C ASN A 91 -19.59 -7.55 6.56
N LYS A 92 -20.87 -7.22 6.77
CA LYS A 92 -21.52 -6.08 6.12
C LYS A 92 -21.48 -4.85 7.02
N TYR A 93 -21.16 -3.72 6.42
CA TYR A 93 -21.17 -2.40 7.03
C TYR A 93 -21.96 -1.48 6.09
N LEU A 94 -23.02 -0.84 6.59
CA LEU A 94 -23.91 -0.01 5.75
C LEU A 94 -24.46 -0.78 4.53
N GLY A 95 -24.76 -2.07 4.71
CA GLY A 95 -25.39 -2.94 3.71
C GLY A 95 -24.45 -3.72 2.77
N HIS A 96 -23.15 -3.42 2.75
CA HIS A 96 -22.19 -4.03 1.83
C HIS A 96 -20.89 -4.44 2.55
N THR A 97 -20.06 -5.27 1.92
CA THR A 97 -18.75 -5.67 2.47
C THR A 97 -17.76 -4.51 2.37
N LEU A 98 -16.88 -4.33 3.35
CA LEU A 98 -15.94 -3.20 3.31
C LEU A 98 -15.01 -3.24 2.08
N CYS A 99 -14.64 -4.44 1.60
CA CYS A 99 -13.80 -4.64 0.42
C CYS A 99 -14.32 -3.95 -0.86
N THR A 100 -15.62 -3.95 -1.12
CA THR A 100 -16.19 -3.37 -2.35
C THR A 100 -15.94 -1.86 -2.44
N GLU A 101 -15.77 -1.20 -1.30
CA GLU A 101 -15.51 0.25 -1.24
C GLU A 101 -14.07 0.61 -1.60
N PHE A 102 -13.17 -0.38 -1.65
CA PHE A 102 -11.77 -0.24 -2.04
C PHE A 102 -11.51 -0.73 -3.46
N GLU A 103 -12.40 -1.51 -4.06
CA GLU A 103 -12.21 -2.02 -5.42
C GLU A 103 -12.31 -0.89 -6.45
N LYS A 104 -11.28 -0.78 -7.30
CA LYS A 104 -11.21 0.15 -8.43
C LYS A 104 -10.65 -0.55 -9.66
N ASN A 105 -10.98 -0.03 -10.83
CA ASN A 105 -10.41 -0.45 -12.11
C ASN A 105 -10.06 0.79 -12.93
N ASN A 106 -8.78 1.02 -13.18
CA ASN A 106 -8.32 2.17 -13.98
C ASN A 106 -7.21 1.76 -14.94
N PHE A 107 -7.13 2.46 -16.07
CA PHE A 107 -5.96 2.42 -16.93
C PHE A 107 -4.81 3.21 -16.31
N VAL A 108 -3.62 2.64 -16.32
CA VAL A 108 -2.37 3.26 -15.89
C VAL A 108 -1.39 3.05 -17.03
N ASN A 109 -0.79 4.12 -17.56
CA ASN A 109 0.03 4.00 -18.75
C ASN A 109 1.33 3.23 -18.46
N THR A 110 2.17 3.78 -17.58
CA THR A 110 3.47 3.21 -17.23
C THR A 110 3.65 3.25 -15.72
N LEU A 111 4.23 2.19 -15.18
CA LEU A 111 4.72 2.08 -13.81
C LEU A 111 6.23 1.85 -13.83
N TYR A 112 6.89 2.05 -12.70
CA TYR A 112 8.35 2.05 -12.62
C TYR A 112 8.82 1.18 -11.47
N ARG A 113 9.95 0.51 -11.62
CA ARG A 113 10.64 -0.17 -10.53
C ARG A 113 12.13 0.04 -10.70
N GLY A 114 12.81 0.31 -9.60
CA GLY A 114 14.26 0.38 -9.56
C GLY A 114 14.83 -0.77 -8.75
N ARG A 115 16.10 -1.07 -8.99
CA ARG A 115 16.90 -1.94 -8.13
C ARG A 115 18.28 -1.34 -7.92
N ILE A 116 18.77 -1.43 -6.68
CA ILE A 116 20.19 -1.23 -6.37
C ILE A 116 20.95 -2.47 -6.84
N ILE A 117 22.09 -2.27 -7.49
CA ILE A 117 22.92 -3.36 -8.02
C ILE A 117 24.34 -3.24 -7.47
N ASN A 118 24.90 -4.35 -7.01
CA ASN A 118 26.27 -4.38 -6.49
C ASN A 118 27.28 -4.85 -7.54
N ASP A 119 26.80 -5.53 -8.59
CA ASP A 119 27.62 -6.07 -9.67
C ASP A 119 26.87 -5.96 -11.00
N HIS A 120 27.32 -5.04 -11.87
CA HIS A 120 26.72 -4.77 -13.18
C HIS A 120 26.97 -5.89 -14.21
N SER A 121 27.93 -6.79 -13.97
CA SER A 121 28.28 -7.85 -14.91
C SER A 121 27.19 -8.93 -15.08
N VAL A 122 26.19 -8.93 -14.18
CA VAL A 122 25.12 -9.95 -14.13
C VAL A 122 23.99 -9.68 -15.13
N ILE A 123 24.00 -8.54 -15.84
CA ILE A 123 22.95 -8.16 -16.80
C ILE A 123 23.57 -7.80 -18.15
N GLY A 124 23.66 -8.78 -19.05
CA GLY A 124 24.18 -8.62 -20.41
C GLY A 124 23.10 -8.54 -21.48
N SER A 125 21.85 -8.87 -21.16
CA SER A 125 20.75 -8.97 -22.12
C SER A 125 19.42 -8.45 -21.57
N ILE A 126 18.47 -8.16 -22.47
CA ILE A 126 17.12 -7.72 -22.11
C ILE A 126 16.36 -8.76 -21.26
N ASP A 127 16.56 -10.04 -21.53
CA ASP A 127 15.92 -11.12 -20.78
C ASP A 127 16.46 -11.19 -19.34
N GLU A 128 17.78 -11.08 -19.16
CA GLU A 128 18.39 -10.99 -17.83
C GLU A 128 17.93 -9.74 -17.08
N PHE A 129 17.80 -8.61 -17.78
CA PHE A 129 17.24 -7.38 -17.20
C PHE A 129 15.83 -7.61 -16.68
N ILE A 130 14.95 -8.23 -17.47
CA ILE A 130 13.56 -8.52 -17.07
C ILE A 130 13.55 -9.44 -15.83
N LEU A 131 14.35 -10.51 -15.83
CA LEU A 131 14.47 -11.43 -14.70
C LEU A 131 14.96 -10.74 -13.43
N GLN A 132 15.80 -9.70 -13.56
CA GLN A 132 16.25 -8.91 -12.44
C GLN A 132 15.20 -7.88 -12.01
N ILE A 133 14.56 -7.13 -12.90
CA ILE A 133 13.66 -6.05 -12.50
C ILE A 133 12.28 -6.56 -12.05
N PHE A 134 11.85 -7.76 -12.45
CA PHE A 134 10.54 -8.31 -12.08
C PHE A 134 10.45 -8.69 -10.58
N HIS A 135 9.51 -9.54 -10.21
CA HIS A 135 9.48 -10.08 -8.85
C HIS A 135 10.57 -11.13 -8.66
N ILE A 136 11.01 -11.30 -7.42
CA ILE A 136 12.03 -12.32 -7.08
C ILE A 136 11.53 -13.71 -7.53
N PRO A 137 12.37 -14.54 -8.15
CA PRO A 137 12.02 -15.90 -8.54
C PRO A 137 11.45 -16.74 -7.37
N PHE A 138 10.51 -17.65 -7.65
CA PHE A 138 9.88 -18.48 -6.63
C PHE A 138 10.82 -19.49 -5.96
N ASP A 139 11.97 -19.79 -6.54
CA ASP A 139 13.03 -20.62 -5.95
C ASP A 139 14.04 -19.79 -5.13
N LYS A 140 14.02 -18.46 -5.26
CA LYS A 140 14.88 -17.51 -4.52
C LYS A 140 14.11 -16.75 -3.43
N ARG A 141 13.07 -17.36 -2.87
CA ARG A 141 12.19 -16.74 -1.85
C ARG A 141 12.92 -16.31 -0.58
N ASN A 142 14.07 -16.88 -0.29
CA ASN A 142 14.96 -16.46 0.79
C ASN A 142 15.47 -15.02 0.64
N LEU A 143 15.41 -14.44 -0.56
CA LEU A 143 15.79 -13.05 -0.83
C LEU A 143 14.64 -12.04 -0.62
N VAL A 144 13.43 -12.51 -0.31
CA VAL A 144 12.27 -11.63 -0.09
C VAL A 144 12.43 -10.90 1.25
N ALA A 145 12.62 -9.59 1.19
CA ALA A 145 12.70 -8.72 2.35
C ALA A 145 11.32 -8.52 3.03
N ASN A 146 11.33 -8.07 4.28
CA ASN A 146 10.13 -7.72 5.02
C ASN A 146 9.62 -6.32 4.61
N GLU A 147 8.69 -6.29 3.67
CA GLU A 147 8.06 -5.07 3.15
C GLU A 147 6.64 -4.86 3.70
N ARG A 148 6.11 -3.62 3.58
CA ARG A 148 4.81 -3.24 4.15
C ARG A 148 3.67 -4.15 3.70
N TYR A 149 3.53 -4.37 2.40
CA TYR A 149 2.49 -5.23 1.83
C TYR A 149 3.08 -6.54 1.32
N SER A 150 3.85 -7.22 2.17
CA SER A 150 4.48 -8.50 1.84
C SER A 150 3.88 -9.65 2.65
N ILE A 151 4.20 -10.87 2.24
CA ILE A 151 4.04 -12.07 3.04
C ILE A 151 5.42 -12.70 3.06
N SER A 152 5.89 -13.20 4.21
CA SER A 152 7.24 -13.77 4.32
C SER A 152 7.48 -14.85 3.25
N GLY A 153 8.57 -14.71 2.50
CA GLY A 153 8.90 -15.61 1.39
C GLY A 153 7.98 -15.52 0.16
N PHE A 154 7.08 -14.53 0.09
CA PHE A 154 6.19 -14.32 -1.05
C PHE A 154 6.67 -13.13 -1.90
N PRO A 155 7.11 -13.36 -3.15
CA PRO A 155 7.80 -12.33 -3.92
C PRO A 155 6.82 -11.36 -4.57
N CYS A 156 6.23 -10.44 -3.82
CA CYS A 156 5.38 -9.39 -4.39
C CYS A 156 6.17 -8.47 -5.35
N LEU A 157 5.54 -8.04 -6.44
CA LEU A 157 6.09 -7.05 -7.36
C LEU A 157 5.66 -5.65 -6.93
N TYR A 158 6.62 -4.82 -6.54
CA TYR A 158 6.40 -3.42 -6.15
C TYR A 158 6.77 -2.49 -7.30
N LEU A 159 5.82 -1.69 -7.76
CA LEU A 159 6.01 -0.67 -8.78
C LEU A 159 5.53 0.70 -8.24
N ALA A 160 6.22 1.78 -8.59
CA ALA A 160 5.80 3.15 -8.32
C ALA A 160 5.13 3.77 -9.56
N ASN A 161 4.30 4.79 -9.37
CA ASN A 161 3.68 5.55 -10.47
C ASN A 161 4.59 6.64 -11.06
N SER A 162 5.78 6.84 -10.50
CA SER A 162 6.73 7.86 -10.94
C SER A 162 8.16 7.42 -10.62
N ILE A 163 9.12 7.91 -11.42
CA ILE A 163 10.56 7.73 -11.16
C ILE A 163 10.97 8.36 -9.83
N ASP A 164 10.41 9.53 -9.50
CA ASP A 164 10.60 10.17 -8.20
C ASP A 164 10.15 9.28 -7.03
N GLY A 165 9.03 8.57 -7.21
CA GLY A 165 8.56 7.57 -6.26
C GLY A 165 9.56 6.43 -6.08
N VAL A 166 10.13 5.90 -7.18
CA VAL A 166 11.20 4.88 -7.12
C VAL A 166 12.41 5.39 -6.36
N LYS A 167 12.89 6.60 -6.68
CA LYS A 167 14.04 7.21 -6.02
C LYS A 167 13.81 7.41 -4.53
N ALA A 168 12.62 7.88 -4.15
CA ALA A 168 12.25 8.04 -2.75
C ALA A 168 12.22 6.70 -2.00
N GLU A 169 11.65 5.65 -2.60
CA GLU A 169 11.58 4.32 -1.96
C GLU A 169 12.96 3.68 -1.78
N LEU A 170 13.82 3.78 -2.78
CA LEU A 170 15.19 3.24 -2.76
C LEU A 170 16.21 4.15 -2.08
N GLU A 171 15.79 5.34 -1.62
CA GLU A 171 16.67 6.34 -1.02
C GLU A 171 17.83 6.75 -1.95
N ILE A 172 17.54 6.77 -3.25
CA ILE A 172 18.46 7.21 -4.30
C ILE A 172 18.65 8.72 -4.18
N THR A 173 19.92 9.12 -4.10
CA THR A 173 20.37 10.51 -4.09
C THR A 173 21.28 10.76 -5.30
N GLU A 174 21.70 12.01 -5.52
CA GLU A 174 22.66 12.36 -6.58
C GLU A 174 24.00 11.62 -6.46
N LEU A 175 24.34 11.11 -5.26
CA LEU A 175 25.55 10.33 -5.00
C LEU A 175 25.37 8.82 -5.28
N SER A 176 24.17 8.39 -5.69
CA SER A 176 23.87 7.00 -5.98
C SER A 176 24.22 6.70 -7.43
N HIS A 177 25.15 5.78 -7.65
CA HIS A 177 25.62 5.43 -9.01
C HIS A 177 25.30 3.98 -9.41
N ASN A 178 24.78 3.18 -8.46
CA ASN A 178 24.66 1.74 -8.59
C ASN A 178 23.19 1.31 -8.54
N PHE A 179 22.40 1.82 -9.48
CA PHE A 179 21.00 1.44 -9.63
C PHE A 179 20.57 1.50 -11.09
N PHE A 180 19.47 0.84 -11.40
CA PHE A 180 18.80 0.94 -12.68
C PHE A 180 17.29 0.97 -12.49
N ILE A 181 16.56 1.49 -13.47
CA ILE A 181 15.09 1.55 -13.47
C ILE A 181 14.56 0.82 -14.72
N GLY A 182 13.47 0.08 -14.54
CA GLY A 182 12.66 -0.46 -15.61
C GLY A 182 11.29 0.20 -15.68
N ASP A 183 10.84 0.38 -16.92
CA ASP A 183 9.51 0.84 -17.29
C ASP A 183 8.61 -0.38 -17.48
N PHE A 184 7.43 -0.31 -16.88
CA PHE A 184 6.40 -1.33 -16.94
C PHE A 184 5.18 -0.70 -17.61
N LYS A 185 5.16 -0.71 -18.94
CA LYS A 185 4.01 -0.24 -19.69
C LYS A 185 2.87 -1.24 -19.49
N VAL A 186 1.71 -0.77 -19.05
CA VAL A 186 0.61 -1.66 -18.69
C VAL A 186 -0.29 -1.90 -19.89
N ASN A 187 -0.48 -3.16 -20.23
CA ASN A 187 -1.19 -3.55 -21.46
C ASN A 187 -2.71 -3.39 -21.34
N ASN A 188 -3.26 -3.39 -20.13
CA ASN A 188 -4.69 -3.35 -19.85
C ASN A 188 -5.02 -2.55 -18.58
N SER A 189 -6.29 -2.20 -18.38
CA SER A 189 -6.75 -1.63 -17.12
C SER A 189 -6.44 -2.56 -15.94
N ILE A 190 -5.97 -1.99 -14.83
CA ILE A 190 -5.64 -2.74 -13.61
C ILE A 190 -6.81 -2.62 -12.65
N LYS A 191 -7.32 -3.78 -12.22
CA LYS A 191 -8.16 -3.86 -11.02
C LYS A 191 -7.28 -3.91 -9.78
N TYR A 192 -7.58 -3.09 -8.77
CA TYR A 192 -6.78 -3.00 -7.55
C TYR A 192 -7.61 -2.62 -6.32
N PHE A 193 -7.05 -2.91 -5.15
CA PHE A 193 -7.49 -2.45 -3.84
C PHE A 193 -6.91 -1.06 -3.55
N ASP A 194 -7.75 -0.03 -3.52
CA ASP A 194 -7.33 1.38 -3.45
C ASP A 194 -7.22 1.91 -2.00
N LEU A 195 -6.03 1.74 -1.40
CA LEU A 195 -5.64 2.30 -0.10
C LEU A 195 -5.06 3.73 -0.21
N THR A 196 -5.53 4.53 -1.16
CA THR A 196 -5.15 5.96 -1.25
C THR A 196 -6.16 6.85 -0.51
N PRO A 197 -5.75 8.05 -0.04
CA PRO A 197 -6.65 9.00 0.62
C PRO A 197 -7.59 9.74 -0.35
N THR A 198 -7.70 9.32 -1.61
CA THR A 198 -8.48 10.04 -2.64
C THR A 198 -9.96 10.18 -2.29
N PHE A 199 -10.50 9.25 -1.51
CA PHE A 199 -11.88 9.30 -1.01
C PHE A 199 -12.14 10.42 0.01
N LEU A 200 -11.09 11.11 0.49
CA LEU A 200 -11.20 12.28 1.37
C LEU A 200 -11.27 13.60 0.60
N LYS A 201 -11.13 13.59 -0.73
CA LYS A 201 -11.25 14.82 -1.54
C LYS A 201 -12.72 15.24 -1.64
N ASN A 202 -13.00 16.52 -1.42
CA ASN A 202 -14.33 17.12 -1.57
C ASN A 202 -15.40 16.37 -0.77
N LEU A 203 -15.09 16.00 0.48
CA LEU A 203 -16.01 15.26 1.35
C LEU A 203 -17.36 15.97 1.49
N ASN A 204 -17.34 17.31 1.50
CA ASN A 204 -18.53 18.14 1.60
C ASN A 204 -19.52 17.98 0.43
N GLN A 205 -19.03 17.62 -0.76
CA GLN A 205 -19.83 17.38 -1.96
C GLN A 205 -20.42 15.96 -1.99
N LEU A 206 -19.99 15.06 -1.12
CA LEU A 206 -20.46 13.68 -1.09
C LEU A 206 -21.83 13.55 -0.39
N SER A 207 -22.55 12.46 -0.70
CA SER A 207 -23.73 12.06 0.06
C SER A 207 -23.34 11.65 1.49
N VAL A 208 -24.28 11.75 2.45
CA VAL A 208 -24.03 11.36 3.85
C VAL A 208 -23.55 9.91 3.94
N THR A 209 -24.15 8.99 3.16
CA THR A 209 -23.71 7.59 3.09
C THR A 209 -22.26 7.44 2.63
N LYS A 210 -21.83 8.20 1.61
CA LYS A 210 -20.43 8.17 1.14
C LYS A 210 -19.46 8.75 2.17
N ILE A 211 -19.86 9.78 2.92
CA ILE A 211 -19.07 10.31 4.04
C ILE A 211 -18.93 9.26 5.15
N LYS A 212 -20.02 8.58 5.52
CA LYS A 212 -20.02 7.46 6.48
C LYS A 212 -19.05 6.35 6.03
N VAL A 213 -19.12 5.92 4.76
CA VAL A 213 -18.18 4.94 4.20
C VAL A 213 -16.74 5.44 4.23
N ALA A 214 -16.49 6.69 3.84
CA ALA A 214 -15.15 7.29 3.87
C ALA A 214 -14.50 7.20 5.26
N MET A 215 -15.27 7.42 6.33
CA MET A 215 -14.77 7.32 7.70
C MET A 215 -14.46 5.87 8.12
N LEU A 216 -15.19 4.87 7.62
CA LEU A 216 -14.83 3.46 7.80
C LEU A 216 -13.55 3.11 7.03
N LYS A 217 -13.41 3.61 5.79
CA LYS A 217 -12.19 3.43 5.00
C LYS A 217 -10.97 4.07 5.66
N LEU A 218 -11.16 5.23 6.29
CA LEU A 218 -10.11 5.96 6.99
C LEU A 218 -9.51 5.15 8.14
N LEU A 219 -10.29 4.34 8.85
CA LEU A 219 -9.77 3.43 9.88
C LEU A 219 -8.75 2.44 9.31
N LEU A 220 -9.06 1.80 8.18
CA LEU A 220 -8.12 0.86 7.56
C LEU A 220 -6.90 1.58 6.98
N LEU A 221 -7.10 2.74 6.34
CA LEU A 221 -6.01 3.57 5.82
C LEU A 221 -5.04 3.96 6.93
N MET A 222 -5.55 4.44 8.07
CA MET A 222 -4.73 4.82 9.23
C MET A 222 -3.90 3.67 9.77
N ALA A 223 -4.46 2.46 9.83
CA ALA A 223 -3.74 1.27 10.26
C ALA A 223 -2.66 0.84 9.26
N CYS A 224 -2.84 1.15 7.97
CA CYS A 224 -1.88 0.80 6.92
C CYS A 224 -0.84 1.88 6.64
N SER A 225 -1.06 3.11 7.10
CA SER A 225 -0.26 4.29 6.77
C SER A 225 0.48 4.89 7.96
N ILE A 226 1.09 4.03 8.79
CA ILE A 226 1.93 4.46 9.91
C ILE A 226 3.40 4.53 9.49
N ARG A 227 4.04 5.67 9.78
CA ARG A 227 5.48 5.90 9.68
C ARG A 227 6.14 5.75 11.05
N VAL A 228 7.19 4.94 11.09
CA VAL A 228 8.12 4.82 12.21
C VAL A 228 9.39 5.58 11.86
N ASN A 229 9.79 6.55 12.68
CA ASN A 229 10.97 7.38 12.41
C ASN A 229 12.29 6.65 12.67
N LYS A 230 12.36 5.87 13.76
CA LYS A 230 13.58 5.16 14.18
C LYS A 230 13.43 3.65 13.94
N LYS A 231 13.43 3.24 12.67
CA LYS A 231 13.41 1.82 12.30
C LYS A 231 14.78 1.20 12.61
N LYS A 232 14.82 0.31 13.60
CA LYS A 232 16.05 -0.40 14.04
C LYS A 232 15.95 -1.92 13.95
N SER A 233 14.79 -2.47 13.58
CA SER A 233 14.49 -3.90 13.67
C SER A 233 14.03 -4.49 12.33
N ASN A 234 14.28 -5.78 12.16
CA ASN A 234 13.75 -6.58 11.04
C ASN A 234 12.23 -6.71 11.12
N TYR A 235 11.68 -6.79 12.33
CA TYR A 235 10.24 -6.73 12.57
C TYR A 235 9.72 -5.28 12.53
N CYS A 236 8.50 -5.11 12.03
CA CYS A 236 7.79 -3.84 11.91
C CYS A 236 6.31 -4.05 12.31
N SER A 237 5.95 -3.68 13.54
CA SER A 237 4.59 -3.65 14.05
C SER A 237 3.67 -2.84 13.13
N ASN A 238 4.14 -1.73 12.54
CA ASN A 238 3.36 -0.98 11.55
C ASN A 238 3.06 -1.73 10.24
N TYR A 239 3.62 -2.92 10.02
CA TYR A 239 3.32 -3.77 8.87
C TYR A 239 2.27 -4.85 9.18
N VAL A 240 1.93 -5.08 10.45
CA VAL A 240 0.97 -6.14 10.85
C VAL A 240 -0.34 -6.06 10.06
N ILE A 241 -1.04 -4.93 10.10
CA ILE A 241 -2.32 -4.80 9.39
C ILE A 241 -2.15 -4.82 7.86
N PRO A 242 -1.22 -4.05 7.25
CA PRO A 242 -0.90 -4.18 5.81
C PRO A 242 -0.64 -5.60 5.31
N GLN A 243 0.12 -6.39 6.04
CA GLN A 243 0.45 -7.77 5.66
C GLN A 243 -0.74 -8.71 5.81
N LEU A 244 -1.57 -8.53 6.85
CA LEU A 244 -2.83 -9.28 7.00
C LEU A 244 -3.84 -8.92 5.89
N VAL A 245 -3.91 -7.66 5.46
CA VAL A 245 -4.69 -7.24 4.29
C VAL A 245 -4.17 -7.93 3.02
N THR A 246 -2.84 -7.93 2.83
CA THR A 246 -2.18 -8.59 1.69
C THR A 246 -2.50 -10.08 1.65
N ALA A 247 -2.37 -10.80 2.77
CA ALA A 247 -2.74 -12.21 2.89
C ALA A 247 -4.23 -12.46 2.62
N SER A 248 -5.11 -11.57 3.09
CA SER A 248 -6.55 -11.68 2.86
C SER A 248 -6.91 -11.51 1.38
N ILE A 249 -6.26 -10.59 0.67
CA ILE A 249 -6.42 -10.44 -0.79
C ILE A 249 -5.82 -11.65 -1.53
N ALA A 250 -4.63 -12.11 -1.12
CA ALA A 250 -3.94 -13.23 -1.73
C ALA A 250 -4.73 -14.56 -1.65
N SER A 251 -5.50 -14.76 -0.59
CA SER A 251 -6.28 -15.99 -0.32
C SER A 251 -7.64 -16.04 -0.99
N LYS A 252 -8.17 -14.92 -1.51
CA LYS A 252 -9.56 -14.83 -1.97
C LYS A 252 -9.66 -14.96 -3.49
N ALA A 253 -9.91 -16.19 -3.98
CA ALA A 253 -10.14 -16.45 -5.40
C ALA A 253 -11.37 -15.72 -6.01
N LYS A 254 -12.31 -15.25 -5.18
CA LYS A 254 -13.55 -14.60 -5.63
C LYS A 254 -13.35 -13.19 -6.22
N TYR A 255 -12.26 -12.50 -5.90
CA TYR A 255 -11.99 -11.17 -6.47
C TYR A 255 -10.85 -11.27 -7.49
N ASN A 256 -11.12 -10.80 -8.71
CA ASN A 256 -10.19 -10.90 -9.84
C ASN A 256 -9.06 -9.85 -9.78
N TYR A 257 -8.70 -9.35 -8.60
CA TYR A 257 -7.61 -8.41 -8.44
C TYR A 257 -6.62 -8.88 -7.38
N ARG A 258 -5.34 -8.86 -7.75
CA ARG A 258 -4.20 -9.18 -6.88
C ARG A 258 -3.23 -8.00 -6.84
N CYS A 259 -3.78 -6.78 -6.80
CA CYS A 259 -3.02 -5.55 -6.78
C CYS A 259 -3.51 -4.63 -5.66
N ILE A 260 -2.60 -4.03 -4.90
CA ILE A 260 -2.88 -3.01 -3.90
C ILE A 260 -2.25 -1.70 -4.34
N LYS A 261 -3.06 -0.65 -4.49
CA LYS A 261 -2.57 0.71 -4.71
C LYS A 261 -2.53 1.45 -3.38
N TYR A 262 -1.41 2.06 -3.02
CA TYR A 262 -1.26 2.78 -1.76
C TYR A 262 -0.43 4.05 -1.91
N LEU A 263 -0.58 4.98 -0.97
CA LEU A 263 0.20 6.22 -0.91
C LEU A 263 1.66 5.94 -0.54
N SER A 264 2.61 6.51 -1.31
CA SER A 264 4.01 6.56 -0.89
C SER A 264 4.16 7.49 0.31
N ILE A 265 4.43 6.91 1.48
CA ILE A 265 4.63 7.67 2.72
C ILE A 265 5.90 8.54 2.62
N LYS A 266 6.94 8.06 1.94
CA LYS A 266 8.19 8.82 1.78
C LYS A 266 7.95 10.06 0.91
N SER A 267 7.30 9.92 -0.25
CA SER A 267 6.95 11.06 -1.11
C SER A 267 5.99 12.03 -0.44
N TYR A 268 4.96 11.52 0.24
CA TYR A 268 3.94 12.35 0.90
C TYR A 268 4.54 13.32 1.92
N LEU A 269 5.62 12.93 2.59
CA LEU A 269 6.29 13.77 3.58
C LEU A 269 7.16 14.86 2.96
N ASN A 270 7.53 14.69 1.69
CA ASN A 270 8.21 15.68 0.88
C ASN A 270 7.21 16.50 0.04
N ASN A 271 5.94 16.56 0.47
CA ASN A 271 4.83 17.25 -0.21
C ASN A 271 4.57 16.77 -1.65
N LYS A 272 4.98 15.55 -2.01
CA LYS A 272 4.69 14.90 -3.30
C LYS A 272 3.65 13.81 -3.12
N ILE A 273 2.65 13.76 -4.00
CA ILE A 273 1.62 12.71 -3.96
C ILE A 273 1.99 11.65 -5.00
N ASP A 274 2.74 10.64 -4.56
CA ASP A 274 3.04 9.45 -5.34
C ASP A 274 2.29 8.23 -4.80
N TYR A 275 2.07 7.27 -5.68
CA TYR A 275 1.39 6.02 -5.39
C TYR A 275 2.25 4.85 -5.80
N ASN A 276 2.25 3.81 -4.97
CA ASN A 276 2.86 2.54 -5.25
C ASN A 276 1.77 1.49 -5.50
N TYR A 277 2.12 0.49 -6.29
CA TYR A 277 1.31 -0.66 -6.63
C TYR A 277 2.07 -1.91 -6.21
N VAL A 278 1.40 -2.78 -5.44
CA VAL A 278 1.93 -4.10 -5.09
C VAL A 278 1.10 -5.15 -5.79
N PHE A 279 1.70 -5.83 -6.75
CA PHE A 279 1.10 -6.99 -7.38
C PHE A 279 1.52 -8.24 -6.61
N ILE A 280 0.52 -9.01 -6.19
CA ILE A 280 0.65 -10.23 -5.41
C ILE A 280 0.63 -11.39 -6.43
N PRO A 281 1.77 -12.02 -6.74
CA PRO A 281 1.80 -13.06 -7.77
C PRO A 281 0.90 -14.25 -7.41
N GLU A 282 0.53 -15.01 -8.43
CA GLU A 282 -0.02 -16.36 -8.31
C GLU A 282 1.14 -17.36 -8.42
N PHE A 283 1.29 -18.24 -7.43
CA PHE A 283 2.35 -19.24 -7.47
C PHE A 283 2.10 -20.25 -8.59
N GLN A 284 3.14 -20.54 -9.37
CA GLN A 284 3.12 -21.50 -10.46
C GLN A 284 4.22 -22.53 -10.19
N LYS A 285 3.85 -23.82 -10.15
CA LYS A 285 4.76 -24.91 -9.77
C LYS A 285 5.92 -25.07 -10.75
N ASP A 286 5.63 -24.93 -12.05
CA ASP A 286 6.56 -25.24 -13.14
C ASP A 286 7.17 -23.98 -13.78
N SER A 287 7.14 -22.85 -13.07
CA SER A 287 7.71 -21.58 -13.51
C SER A 287 8.42 -20.88 -12.37
N LEU A 288 9.50 -20.16 -12.68
CA LEU A 288 10.20 -19.31 -11.70
C LEU A 288 9.41 -18.03 -11.39
N HIS A 289 8.53 -17.62 -12.29
CA HIS A 289 7.79 -16.36 -12.21
C HIS A 289 6.30 -16.54 -12.51
N ASP A 290 5.47 -15.59 -12.06
CA ASP A 290 4.07 -15.54 -12.47
C ASP A 290 3.96 -15.06 -13.93
N THR A 291 3.82 -16.01 -14.84
CA THR A 291 3.72 -15.75 -16.28
C THR A 291 2.48 -14.95 -16.68
N LYS A 292 1.39 -15.00 -15.90
CA LYS A 292 0.18 -14.20 -16.18
C LYS A 292 0.41 -12.76 -15.81
N LEU A 293 1.03 -12.52 -14.64
CA LEU A 293 1.43 -11.19 -14.21
C LEU A 293 2.47 -10.57 -15.14
N LEU A 294 3.45 -11.36 -15.61
CA LEU A 294 4.47 -10.87 -16.55
C LEU A 294 3.83 -10.34 -17.84
N LYS A 295 2.85 -11.06 -18.40
CA LYS A 295 2.10 -10.64 -19.61
C LYS A 295 1.26 -9.37 -19.45
N MET A 296 1.07 -8.88 -18.22
CA MET A 296 0.39 -7.61 -18.00
C MET A 296 1.22 -6.40 -18.41
N PHE A 297 2.53 -6.58 -18.60
CA PHE A 297 3.47 -5.50 -18.82
C PHE A 297 4.34 -5.73 -20.06
N ASP A 298 4.58 -4.67 -20.80
CA ASP A 298 5.76 -4.56 -21.68
C ASP A 298 6.88 -3.94 -20.84
N ILE A 299 7.92 -4.72 -20.52
CA ILE A 299 9.00 -4.32 -19.62
C ILE A 299 10.23 -3.93 -20.43
N THR A 300 10.71 -2.70 -20.23
CA THR A 300 11.92 -2.19 -20.89
C THR A 300 12.83 -1.47 -19.90
N PRO A 301 14.15 -1.44 -20.12
CA PRO A 301 15.03 -0.52 -19.41
C PRO A 301 14.56 0.92 -19.62
N ASN A 302 14.55 1.70 -18.55
CA ASN A 302 14.24 3.11 -18.64
C ASN A 302 15.34 3.83 -19.42
N GLU A 303 14.99 4.81 -20.27
CA GLU A 303 15.95 5.52 -21.13
C GLU A 303 17.04 6.26 -20.35
N ASP A 304 16.68 6.94 -19.26
CA ASP A 304 17.60 7.81 -18.48
C ASP A 304 18.38 7.04 -17.41
N TYR A 305 17.87 5.91 -16.95
CA TYR A 305 18.43 5.10 -15.85
C TYR A 305 18.68 3.65 -16.28
N ASN A 306 19.06 3.48 -17.55
CA ASN A 306 19.32 2.18 -18.16
C ASN A 306 20.64 1.59 -17.65
N ILE A 307 20.65 0.29 -17.34
CA ILE A 307 21.87 -0.42 -16.99
C ILE A 307 22.83 -0.63 -18.18
N PHE A 308 22.33 -0.64 -19.41
CA PHE A 308 23.12 -0.89 -20.63
C PHE A 308 23.85 0.36 -21.15
N VAL A 309 23.50 1.54 -20.66
CA VAL A 309 24.20 2.76 -21.06
C VAL A 309 25.51 2.81 -20.30
N LYS A 310 26.62 2.58 -21.00
CA LYS A 310 27.98 2.77 -20.47
C LYS A 310 28.03 4.13 -19.77
N THR A 311 28.48 4.14 -18.52
CA THR A 311 28.94 5.35 -17.83
C THR A 311 29.67 6.22 -18.85
N LYS A 312 29.18 7.43 -19.11
CA LYS A 312 29.98 8.45 -19.79
C LYS A 312 31.27 8.52 -18.97
N GLU A 313 32.35 7.99 -19.51
CA GLU A 313 33.68 8.27 -19.01
C GLU A 313 33.78 9.79 -19.00
N THR A 314 33.77 10.37 -17.80
CA THR A 314 34.18 11.75 -17.63
C THR A 314 35.65 11.75 -17.98
N VAL A 315 35.96 11.93 -19.27
CA VAL A 315 37.28 12.33 -19.72
C VAL A 315 37.47 13.72 -19.12
N VAL A 316 38.13 13.75 -17.98
CA VAL A 316 38.72 14.98 -17.46
C VAL A 316 39.82 15.33 -18.47
N ILE A 317 39.54 16.34 -19.30
CA ILE A 317 40.54 16.98 -20.15
C ILE A 317 41.41 17.89 -19.27
#